data_AF-A0A1M3NWL7-F1
#
_entry.id   AF-A0A1M3NWL7-F1
#
_cell.length_a   1.000
_cell.length_b   1.000
_cell.length_c   1.000
_cell.angle_alpha   90.00
_cell.angle_beta   90.00
_cell.angle_gamma   90.00
#
_symmetry.space_group_name_H-M   'P 1'
#
loop_
_entity.id
_entity.type
_entity.pdbx_description
1 polymer ?
#
loop_
_entity_poly.entity_id
_entity_poly.type
_entity_poly.pdbx_seq_one_letter_code
_entity_poly.pdbx_strand_id
1 'polypeptide(L)'
;MNLAQTQLQAARDAGAADYDPVDLGFAQDKFQQAQGAMAARKYELAADLAAESRADAELARVKANLGAARAKIQSKMNANAELREQGAQAAAAAAAEFAKPLPLPATAGSAPPPAGAGALPPAAPLEDMPAPSDSELAPPSSSGQGFQSVPAQNPPSRDQDSNAGQGFQPAGGQP
;
A
#
# COMPACT_ATOMS: atom_id res chain seq x y z
N MET A 1 -16.50 -23.68 -18.31
CA MET A 1 -15.11 -23.38 -18.75
C MET A 1 -14.67 -21.94 -18.56
N ASN A 2 -15.33 -20.92 -19.11
CA ASN A 2 -14.83 -19.52 -19.08
C ASN A 2 -14.37 -19.03 -17.69
N LEU A 3 -15.18 -19.25 -16.64
CA LEU A 3 -14.79 -18.84 -15.27
C LEU A 3 -13.48 -19.51 -14.77
N ALA A 4 -13.16 -20.74 -15.18
CA ALA A 4 -11.92 -21.40 -14.75
C ALA A 4 -10.69 -20.69 -15.33
N GLN A 5 -10.80 -20.24 -16.58
CA GLN A 5 -9.78 -19.45 -17.23
C GLN A 5 -9.62 -18.08 -16.55
N THR A 6 -10.72 -17.42 -16.19
CA THR A 6 -10.69 -16.16 -15.44
C THR A 6 -10.02 -16.33 -14.07
N GLN A 7 -10.34 -17.39 -13.32
CA GLN A 7 -9.72 -17.63 -12.01
C GLN A 7 -8.22 -17.94 -12.13
N LEU A 8 -7.80 -18.71 -13.13
CA LEU A 8 -6.39 -18.96 -13.40
C LEU A 8 -5.62 -17.68 -13.71
N GLN A 9 -6.23 -16.76 -14.48
CA GLN A 9 -5.62 -15.46 -14.75
C GLN A 9 -5.54 -14.62 -13.47
N ALA A 10 -6.64 -14.53 -12.70
CA ALA A 10 -6.66 -13.79 -11.44
C ALA A 10 -5.65 -14.32 -10.42
N ALA A 11 -5.42 -15.63 -10.39
CA ALA A 11 -4.39 -16.24 -9.54
C ALA A 11 -2.97 -15.84 -9.98
N ARG A 12 -2.70 -15.84 -11.28
CA ARG A 12 -1.41 -15.38 -11.84
C ARG A 12 -1.18 -13.90 -11.55
N ASP A 13 -2.21 -13.07 -11.77
CA ASP A 13 -2.15 -11.62 -11.53
C ASP A 13 -1.91 -11.30 -10.04
N ALA A 14 -2.40 -12.15 -9.13
CA ALA A 14 -2.15 -12.04 -7.68
C ALA A 14 -0.76 -12.54 -7.25
N GLY A 15 0.08 -13.01 -8.18
CA GLY A 15 1.42 -13.54 -7.86
C GLY A 15 1.40 -14.96 -7.30
N ALA A 16 0.39 -15.77 -7.62
CA ALA A 16 0.33 -17.15 -7.13
C ALA A 16 1.51 -18.02 -7.60
N ALA A 17 2.20 -17.66 -8.68
CA ALA A 17 3.43 -18.35 -9.08
C ALA A 17 4.54 -18.24 -8.02
N ASP A 18 4.62 -17.12 -7.29
CA ASP A 18 5.66 -16.86 -6.30
C ASP A 18 5.26 -17.32 -4.90
N TYR A 19 3.99 -17.13 -4.55
CA TYR A 19 3.49 -17.36 -3.19
C TYR A 19 2.73 -18.69 -3.01
N ASP A 20 2.21 -19.29 -4.08
CA ASP A 20 1.49 -20.57 -4.04
C ASP A 20 1.56 -21.39 -5.35
N PRO A 21 2.78 -21.79 -5.78
CA PRO A 21 2.98 -22.45 -7.07
C PRO A 21 2.30 -23.83 -7.17
N VAL A 22 2.06 -24.48 -6.04
CA VAL A 22 1.53 -25.85 -5.97
C VAL A 22 0.05 -25.85 -6.38
N ASP A 23 -0.79 -25.04 -5.73
CA ASP A 23 -2.22 -24.98 -6.04
C ASP A 23 -2.47 -24.34 -7.41
N LEU A 24 -1.64 -23.37 -7.82
CA LEU A 24 -1.68 -22.83 -9.17
C LEU A 24 -1.33 -23.90 -10.23
N GLY A 25 -0.41 -24.81 -9.94
CA GLY A 25 -0.07 -25.95 -10.80
C GLY A 25 -1.24 -26.94 -10.91
N PHE A 26 -1.81 -27.36 -9.79
CA PHE A 26 -2.98 -28.24 -9.78
C PHE A 26 -4.17 -27.65 -10.55
N ALA A 27 -4.43 -26.36 -10.39
CA ALA A 27 -5.47 -25.67 -11.14
C ALA A 27 -5.24 -25.72 -12.65
N GLN A 28 -4.00 -25.55 -13.10
CA GLN A 28 -3.63 -25.62 -14.52
C GLN A 28 -3.77 -27.03 -15.08
N ASP A 29 -3.26 -28.02 -14.35
CA ASP A 29 -3.31 -29.42 -14.77
C ASP A 29 -4.75 -29.92 -14.88
N LYS A 30 -5.61 -29.61 -13.90
CA LYS A 30 -7.03 -29.98 -13.95
C LYS A 30 -7.78 -29.25 -15.06
N PHE A 31 -7.43 -27.99 -15.35
CA PHE A 31 -8.03 -27.27 -16.46
C PHE A 31 -7.68 -27.91 -17.81
N GLN A 32 -6.42 -28.34 -17.99
CA GLN A 32 -6.00 -29.06 -19.19
C GLN A 32 -6.72 -30.42 -19.30
N GLN A 33 -6.83 -31.16 -18.20
CA GLN A 33 -7.60 -32.41 -18.17
C GLN A 33 -9.08 -32.18 -18.50
N ALA A 34 -9.68 -31.09 -18.00
CA ALA A 34 -11.05 -30.71 -18.33
C ALA A 34 -11.21 -30.41 -19.83
N GLN A 35 -10.23 -29.76 -20.46
CA GLN A 35 -10.22 -29.57 -21.92
C GLN A 35 -10.15 -30.89 -22.69
N GLY A 36 -9.29 -31.80 -22.25
CA GLY A 36 -9.20 -33.16 -22.81
C GLY A 36 -10.52 -33.94 -22.66
N ALA A 37 -11.17 -33.85 -21.50
CA ALA A 37 -12.46 -34.48 -21.26
C ALA A 37 -13.57 -33.89 -22.15
N MET A 38 -13.59 -32.57 -22.40
CA MET A 38 -14.50 -31.96 -23.36
C MET A 38 -14.27 -32.46 -24.79
N ALA A 39 -13.01 -32.56 -25.22
CA ALA A 39 -12.66 -33.09 -26.53
C ALA A 39 -13.08 -34.56 -26.68
N ALA A 40 -13.00 -35.33 -25.60
CA ALA A 40 -13.49 -36.71 -25.53
C ALA A 40 -15.02 -36.82 -25.36
N ARG A 41 -15.77 -35.70 -25.37
CA ARG A 41 -17.23 -35.62 -25.13
C ARG A 41 -17.68 -36.15 -23.77
N LYS A 42 -16.78 -36.17 -22.79
CA LYS A 42 -17.04 -36.53 -21.39
C LYS A 42 -17.41 -35.27 -20.61
N TYR A 43 -18.60 -34.72 -20.88
CA TYR A 43 -18.96 -33.38 -20.39
C TYR A 43 -19.13 -33.28 -18.88
N GLU A 44 -19.61 -34.32 -18.20
CA GLU A 44 -19.71 -34.32 -16.72
C GLU A 44 -18.32 -34.27 -16.09
N LEU A 45 -17.43 -35.20 -16.48
CA LEU A 45 -16.04 -35.21 -16.02
C LEU A 45 -15.34 -33.87 -16.31
N ALA A 46 -15.59 -33.26 -17.47
CA ALA A 46 -15.05 -31.95 -17.79
C ALA A 46 -15.59 -30.83 -16.89
N ALA A 47 -16.86 -30.89 -16.51
CA ALA A 47 -17.48 -29.93 -15.60
C ALA A 47 -16.88 -30.04 -14.20
N ASP A 48 -16.72 -31.27 -13.69
CA ASP A 48 -16.14 -31.53 -12.37
C ASP A 48 -14.68 -31.07 -12.30
N LEU A 49 -13.85 -31.48 -13.28
CA LEU A 49 -12.45 -31.05 -13.36
C LEU A 49 -12.31 -29.52 -13.49
N ALA A 50 -13.21 -28.88 -14.24
CA ALA A 50 -13.21 -27.42 -14.34
C ALA A 50 -13.67 -26.73 -13.06
N ALA A 51 -14.57 -27.34 -12.27
CA ALA A 51 -14.99 -26.83 -10.97
C ALA A 51 -13.86 -26.97 -9.95
N GLU A 52 -13.18 -28.11 -9.90
CA GLU A 52 -11.99 -28.30 -9.07
C GLU A 52 -10.88 -27.33 -9.44
N SER A 53 -10.58 -27.18 -10.73
CA SER A 53 -9.59 -26.21 -11.22
C SER A 53 -9.91 -24.77 -10.77
N ARG A 54 -11.19 -24.37 -10.75
CA ARG A 54 -11.59 -23.05 -10.24
C ARG A 54 -11.33 -22.91 -8.76
N ALA A 55 -11.67 -23.92 -7.97
CA ALA A 55 -11.45 -23.91 -6.53
C ALA A 55 -9.95 -23.84 -6.21
N ASP A 56 -9.13 -24.63 -6.91
CA ASP A 56 -7.67 -24.63 -6.76
C ASP A 56 -7.08 -23.26 -7.16
N ALA A 57 -7.52 -22.67 -8.27
CA ALA A 57 -7.07 -21.35 -8.70
C ALA A 57 -7.48 -20.23 -7.72
N GLU A 58 -8.69 -20.30 -7.17
CA GLU A 58 -9.15 -19.34 -6.17
C GLU A 58 -8.35 -19.46 -4.87
N LEU A 59 -8.10 -20.69 -4.41
CA LEU A 59 -7.28 -20.96 -3.24
C LEU A 59 -5.85 -20.43 -3.44
N ALA A 60 -5.27 -20.66 -4.61
CA ALA A 60 -3.97 -20.12 -5.00
C ALA A 60 -3.95 -18.59 -4.98
N ARG A 61 -4.97 -17.94 -5.55
CA ARG A 61 -5.12 -16.48 -5.53
C ARG A 61 -5.20 -15.93 -4.10
N VAL A 62 -6.00 -16.56 -3.23
CA VAL A 62 -6.17 -16.10 -1.84
C VAL A 62 -4.88 -16.25 -1.05
N LYS A 63 -4.19 -17.39 -1.18
CA LYS A 63 -2.89 -17.61 -0.55
C LYS A 63 -1.82 -16.65 -1.07
N ALA A 64 -1.83 -16.34 -2.36
CA ALA A 64 -0.93 -15.36 -2.95
C ALA A 64 -1.14 -13.95 -2.38
N ASN A 65 -2.40 -13.50 -2.32
CA ASN A 65 -2.74 -12.23 -1.69
C ASN A 65 -2.34 -12.19 -0.22
N LEU A 66 -2.48 -13.31 0.51
CA LEU A 66 -2.03 -13.42 1.90
C LEU A 66 -0.50 -13.31 2.01
N GLY A 67 0.25 -13.99 1.14
CA GLY A 67 1.71 -13.89 1.08
C GLY A 67 2.18 -12.46 0.80
N ALA A 68 1.60 -11.81 -0.20
CA ALA A 68 1.89 -10.42 -0.55
C ALA A 68 1.53 -9.45 0.60
N ALA A 69 0.38 -9.64 1.26
CA ALA A 69 -0.03 -8.83 2.41
C ALA A 69 0.96 -8.98 3.58
N ARG A 70 1.37 -10.21 3.90
CA ARG A 70 2.38 -10.47 4.93
C ARG A 70 3.71 -9.80 4.62
N ALA A 71 4.19 -9.90 3.38
CA ALA A 71 5.42 -9.22 2.95
C ALA A 71 5.31 -7.69 3.08
N LYS A 72 4.16 -7.11 2.69
CA LYS A 72 3.89 -5.68 2.82
C LYS A 72 3.84 -5.23 4.28
N ILE A 73 3.23 -6.02 5.15
CA ILE A 73 3.20 -5.73 6.59
C ILE A 73 4.63 -5.75 7.14
N GLN A 74 5.42 -6.77 6.83
CA GLN A 74 6.81 -6.87 7.30
C GLN A 74 7.65 -5.68 6.83
N SER A 75 7.55 -5.30 5.55
CA SER A 75 8.22 -4.12 5.00
C SER A 75 7.84 -2.84 5.75
N LYS A 76 6.54 -2.65 6.02
CA LYS A 76 6.07 -1.49 6.80
C LYS A 76 6.53 -1.53 8.25
N MET A 77 6.60 -2.69 8.89
CA MET A 77 7.13 -2.80 10.26
C MET A 77 8.60 -2.38 10.30
N ASN A 78 9.41 -2.87 9.37
CA ASN A 78 10.83 -2.50 9.28
C ASN A 78 10.99 -0.99 9.02
N ALA A 79 10.23 -0.42 8.09
CA ALA A 79 10.26 1.02 7.82
C ALA A 79 9.82 1.86 9.03
N ASN A 80 8.81 1.41 9.80
CA ASN A 80 8.41 2.08 11.03
C ASN A 80 9.50 2.01 12.12
N ALA A 81 10.17 0.86 12.25
CA ALA A 81 11.27 0.72 13.20
C ALA A 81 12.42 1.67 12.85
N GLU A 82 12.79 1.74 11.58
CA GLU A 82 13.82 2.65 11.08
C GLU A 82 13.46 4.12 11.32
N LEU A 83 12.23 4.53 11.00
CA LEU A 83 11.77 5.90 11.26
C LEU A 83 11.81 6.27 12.75
N ARG A 84 11.50 5.33 13.64
CA ARG A 84 11.59 5.54 15.10
C ARG A 84 13.03 5.72 15.55
N GLU A 85 13.95 4.94 14.99
CA GLU A 85 15.37 5.07 15.30
C GLU A 85 15.91 6.41 14.80
N GLN A 86 15.60 6.80 13.56
CA GLN A 86 15.96 8.11 13.00
C GLN A 86 15.41 9.26 13.85
N GLY A 87 14.15 9.16 14.29
CA GLY A 87 13.52 10.14 15.18
C GLY A 87 14.22 10.23 16.53
N ALA A 88 14.60 9.10 17.13
CA ALA A 88 15.35 9.06 18.38
C ALA A 88 16.76 9.67 18.24
N GLN A 89 17.45 9.38 17.14
CA GLN A 89 18.77 9.97 16.83
C GLN A 89 18.66 11.49 16.62
N ALA A 90 17.66 11.96 15.88
CA ALA A 90 17.41 13.38 15.67
C ALA A 90 17.07 14.10 16.99
N ALA A 91 16.25 13.48 17.84
CA ALA A 91 15.92 14.02 19.16
C ALA A 91 17.16 14.07 20.07
N ALA A 92 18.00 13.04 20.05
CA ALA A 92 19.26 13.01 20.81
C ALA A 92 20.26 14.06 20.30
N ALA A 93 20.38 14.24 18.98
CA ALA A 93 21.22 15.27 18.38
C ALA A 93 20.73 16.69 18.73
N ALA A 94 19.42 16.93 18.68
CA ALA A 94 18.83 18.19 19.11
C ALA A 94 19.11 18.45 20.60
N ALA A 95 18.89 17.47 21.47
CA ALA A 95 19.19 17.58 22.89
C ALA A 95 20.68 17.86 23.16
N ALA A 96 21.60 17.24 22.41
CA ALA A 96 23.02 17.51 22.51
C ALA A 96 23.40 18.91 22.03
N GLU A 97 22.69 19.47 21.05
CA GLU A 97 22.89 20.84 20.59
C GLU A 97 22.43 21.87 21.64
N PHE A 98 21.26 21.65 22.26
CA PHE A 98 20.79 22.50 23.37
C PHE A 98 21.66 22.38 24.63
N ALA A 99 22.38 21.26 24.80
CA ALA A 99 23.31 21.05 25.92
C ALA A 99 24.70 21.66 25.68
N LYS A 100 25.01 22.22 24.49
CA LYS A 100 26.28 22.94 24.27
C LYS A 100 26.28 24.21 25.12
N PRO A 101 27.24 24.39 26.05
CA PRO A 101 27.32 25.61 26.83
C PRO A 101 27.57 26.80 25.91
N LEU A 102 26.71 27.82 25.98
CA LEU A 102 26.99 29.11 25.36
C LEU A 102 28.31 29.65 25.93
N PRO A 103 29.20 30.25 25.11
CA PRO A 103 30.38 30.93 25.63
C PRO A 103 29.91 32.13 26.49
N LEU A 104 30.00 32.00 27.81
CA LEU A 104 29.77 33.13 28.72
C LEU A 104 30.94 34.14 28.56
N PRO A 105 30.68 35.43 28.31
CA PRO A 105 31.70 36.45 28.52
C PRO A 105 32.01 36.53 30.02
N ALA A 106 33.29 36.34 30.37
CA ALA A 106 33.78 36.40 31.73
C ALA A 106 33.92 37.85 32.24
N THR A 107 32.82 38.58 32.41
CA THR A 107 32.83 39.88 33.12
C THR A 107 31.52 40.18 33.83
N ALA A 108 31.63 40.44 35.15
CA ALA A 108 30.61 40.92 36.10
C ALA A 108 29.57 39.86 36.53
N GLY A 109 29.43 39.48 37.80
CA GLY A 109 29.69 40.19 39.05
C GLY A 109 28.39 40.12 39.86
N SER A 110 28.34 39.18 40.81
CA SER A 110 27.40 39.09 41.96
C SER A 110 25.93 39.48 41.70
N ALA A 111 25.10 38.50 41.31
CA ALA A 111 23.64 38.57 41.48
C ALA A 111 23.24 37.82 42.76
N PRO A 112 22.25 38.31 43.55
CA PRO A 112 21.83 37.69 44.80
C PRO A 112 21.17 36.31 44.55
N PRO A 113 21.21 35.39 45.54
CA PRO A 113 20.59 34.07 45.40
C PRO A 113 19.06 34.21 45.28
N PRO A 114 18.39 33.42 44.42
CA PRO A 114 16.94 33.31 44.48
C PRO A 114 16.55 32.65 45.81
N ALA A 115 15.77 33.37 46.62
CA ALA A 115 15.09 32.79 47.76
C ALA A 115 14.05 31.79 47.23
N GLY A 116 14.25 30.50 47.48
CA GLY A 116 13.31 29.48 47.03
C GLY A 116 13.86 28.07 46.98
N ALA A 117 14.50 27.61 48.05
CA ALA A 117 14.53 26.17 48.32
C ALA A 117 13.10 25.75 48.74
N GLY A 118 12.24 25.53 47.76
CA GLY A 118 10.90 24.98 47.91
C GLY A 118 10.75 23.87 46.89
N ALA A 119 10.35 22.69 47.39
CA ALA A 119 10.32 21.42 46.68
C ALA A 119 9.70 21.47 45.27
N LEU A 120 10.11 20.50 44.46
CA LEU A 120 9.45 20.09 43.22
C LEU A 120 7.92 20.21 43.38
N PRO A 121 7.20 20.81 42.42
CA PRO A 121 5.74 20.75 42.47
C PRO A 121 5.33 19.26 42.52
N PRO A 122 4.41 18.85 43.40
CA PRO A 122 3.86 17.51 43.33
C PRO A 122 3.29 17.31 41.92
N ALA A 123 3.55 16.14 41.35
CA ALA A 123 2.92 15.73 40.10
C ALA A 123 1.43 16.05 40.20
N ALA A 124 0.92 16.86 39.28
CA ALA A 124 -0.51 17.09 39.18
C ALA A 124 -1.21 15.72 39.18
N PRO A 125 -2.32 15.56 39.92
CA PRO A 125 -3.15 14.38 39.77
C PRO A 125 -3.39 14.18 38.28
N LEU A 126 -3.27 12.93 37.80
CA LEU A 126 -3.76 12.57 36.49
C LEU A 126 -5.26 12.80 36.52
N GLU A 127 -5.69 14.02 36.19
CA GLU A 127 -7.06 14.26 35.74
C GLU A 127 -7.28 13.22 34.64
N ASP A 128 -8.27 12.36 34.89
CA ASP A 128 -8.79 11.40 33.93
C ASP A 128 -9.17 12.20 32.68
N MET A 129 -8.22 12.31 31.74
CA MET A 129 -8.51 12.80 30.41
C MET A 129 -9.58 11.85 29.92
N PRO A 130 -10.80 12.31 29.60
CA PRO A 130 -11.74 11.43 28.95
C PRO A 130 -11.01 10.88 27.73
N ALA A 131 -10.92 9.55 27.66
CA ALA A 131 -10.48 8.90 26.43
C ALA A 131 -11.23 9.61 25.29
N PRO A 132 -10.55 10.04 24.20
CA PRO A 132 -11.27 10.56 23.06
C PRO A 132 -12.34 9.53 22.75
N SER A 133 -13.61 9.93 22.88
CA SER A 133 -14.72 9.01 22.64
C SER A 133 -14.45 8.35 21.31
N ASP A 134 -14.54 7.02 21.28
CA ASP A 134 -14.48 6.22 20.07
C ASP A 134 -15.10 7.04 18.95
N SER A 135 -14.28 7.37 17.95
CA SER A 135 -14.80 7.88 16.70
C SER A 135 -15.64 6.74 16.14
N GLU A 136 -16.90 6.69 16.57
CA GLU A 136 -17.92 5.83 16.02
C GLU A 136 -17.87 6.10 14.52
N LEU A 137 -17.64 5.03 13.75
CA LEU A 137 -17.80 5.06 12.30
C LEU A 137 -19.23 5.52 12.01
N ALA A 138 -19.41 6.82 11.80
CA ALA A 138 -20.64 7.37 11.28
C ALA A 138 -20.78 6.88 9.83
N PRO A 139 -21.85 6.14 9.46
CA PRO A 139 -22.15 5.90 8.06
C PRO A 139 -22.39 7.24 7.36
N PRO A 140 -22.03 7.39 6.06
CA PRO A 140 -22.13 8.68 5.38
C PRO A 140 -23.61 9.07 5.22
N SER A 141 -24.07 10.00 6.06
CA SER A 141 -25.35 10.69 5.92
C SER A 141 -25.28 11.64 4.72
N SER A 142 -25.80 11.16 3.61
CA SER A 142 -26.10 11.98 2.42
C SER A 142 -27.22 12.98 2.73
N SER A 143 -26.88 14.23 3.04
CA SER A 143 -27.83 15.35 2.91
C SER A 143 -27.17 16.73 3.03
N GLY A 144 -26.74 17.24 1.87
CA GLY A 144 -26.90 18.64 1.46
C GLY A 144 -26.15 19.72 2.23
N GLN A 145 -24.99 20.15 1.71
CA GLN A 145 -24.75 21.56 1.35
C GLN A 145 -23.43 21.69 0.56
N GLY A 146 -23.54 22.02 -0.74
CA GLY A 146 -22.54 22.75 -1.53
C GLY A 146 -21.13 22.17 -1.66
N PHE A 147 -20.89 21.38 -2.72
CA PHE A 147 -19.55 21.25 -3.29
C PHE A 147 -19.11 22.60 -3.86
N GLN A 148 -18.06 23.21 -3.30
CA GLN A 148 -17.27 24.20 -4.03
C GLN A 148 -16.50 23.44 -5.12
N SER A 149 -17.02 23.45 -6.34
CA SER A 149 -16.29 22.94 -7.50
C SER A 149 -15.08 23.83 -7.75
N VAL A 150 -13.89 23.28 -7.55
CA VAL A 150 -12.66 23.77 -8.18
C VAL A 150 -12.93 24.06 -9.68
N PRO A 151 -12.47 25.19 -10.25
CA PRO A 151 -12.59 25.42 -11.68
C PRO A 151 -11.87 24.30 -12.43
N ALA A 152 -12.60 23.63 -13.31
CA ALA A 152 -12.05 22.67 -14.25
C ALA A 152 -11.04 23.38 -15.15
N GLN A 153 -9.76 23.01 -15.00
CA GLN A 153 -8.74 23.35 -15.98
C GLN A 153 -9.05 22.53 -17.25
N ASN A 154 -9.61 23.19 -18.27
CA ASN A 154 -9.81 22.65 -19.61
C ASN A 154 -8.50 22.04 -20.17
N PRO A 155 -8.46 20.76 -20.58
CA PRO A 155 -7.49 20.32 -21.57
C PRO A 155 -8.00 20.69 -22.98
N PRO A 156 -7.15 21.18 -23.91
CA PRO A 156 -7.57 21.30 -25.30
C PRO A 156 -7.70 19.91 -25.93
N SER A 157 -8.91 19.62 -26.38
CA SER A 157 -9.25 18.50 -27.24
C SER A 157 -8.39 18.50 -28.50
N ARG A 158 -7.76 17.36 -28.82
CA ARG A 158 -7.16 17.11 -30.13
C ARG A 158 -7.59 15.73 -30.59
N ASP A 159 -8.88 15.58 -30.84
CA ASP A 159 -9.38 14.57 -31.77
C ASP A 159 -9.62 15.26 -33.10
N GLN A 160 -8.77 14.95 -34.08
CA GLN A 160 -9.28 14.78 -35.42
C GLN A 160 -8.59 13.59 -36.07
N ASP A 161 -9.42 12.58 -36.18
CA ASP A 161 -9.27 11.28 -36.80
C ASP A 161 -8.89 11.42 -38.30
N SER A 162 -8.35 10.30 -38.81
CA SER A 162 -8.54 9.81 -40.18
C SER A 162 -7.59 10.26 -41.30
N ASN A 163 -6.67 9.33 -41.58
CA ASN A 163 -6.70 8.53 -42.83
C ASN A 163 -5.80 8.95 -44.01
N ALA A 164 -5.23 7.89 -44.61
CA ALA A 164 -4.75 7.75 -45.98
C ALA A 164 -3.33 8.22 -46.31
N GLY A 165 -2.40 7.28 -46.12
CA GLY A 165 -1.63 6.75 -47.25
C GLY A 165 -0.34 7.47 -47.64
N GLN A 166 0.62 6.65 -48.09
CA GLN A 166 1.86 7.03 -48.78
C GLN A 166 2.94 7.55 -47.82
N GLY A 167 4.17 7.07 -47.80
CA GLY A 167 4.87 6.11 -48.64
C GLY A 167 6.30 6.00 -48.10
N PHE A 168 6.89 4.83 -48.31
CA PHE A 168 8.31 4.54 -48.18
C PHE A 168 9.21 5.67 -48.70
N GLN A 169 10.29 5.99 -47.97
CA GLN A 169 11.65 6.25 -48.49
C GLN A 169 12.64 6.57 -47.34
N PRO A 170 13.75 5.82 -47.20
CA PRO A 170 15.00 6.36 -46.69
C PRO A 170 15.98 6.54 -47.87
N ALA A 171 16.36 7.77 -48.17
CA ALA A 171 17.48 8.09 -49.05
C ALA A 171 18.25 9.25 -48.38
N GLY A 172 19.48 9.01 -47.93
CA GLY A 172 20.68 9.50 -48.65
C GLY A 172 20.98 10.93 -48.21
N GLY A 173 22.04 11.22 -47.47
CA GLY A 173 23.39 11.32 -48.01
C GLY A 173 23.88 12.75 -47.78
N GLN A 174 25.10 12.86 -47.25
CA GLN A 174 25.98 14.04 -47.08
C GLN A 174 26.01 15.00 -48.29
N PRO A 175 26.56 16.24 -48.19
CA PRO A 175 27.67 16.69 -47.33
C PRO A 175 27.40 17.82 -46.34
#